data_AF-A0A7S3DKB6-F1
#
_entry.id   AF-A0A7S3DKB6-F1
#
_cell.length_a   1.000
_cell.length_b   1.000
_cell.length_c   1.000
_cell.angle_alpha   90.00
_cell.angle_beta   90.00
_cell.angle_gamma   90.00
#
_symmetry.space_group_name_H-M   'P 1'
#
loop_
_entity.id
_entity.type
_entity.pdbx_description
1 polymer ?
#
loop_
_entity_poly.entity_id
_entity_poly.type
_entity_poly.pdbx_seq_one_letter_code
_entity_poly.pdbx_strand_id
1 'polypeptide(L)'
;MKSVFVVLALLVFSICGAVPVVPTGCPNDCSGVGICIDNVCHCPPGYAGEGCEMTFEERAAASSSSEGPTPTPAPTPAPTPAPTPAPTPAPTPAPTP
;
A
#
# COMPACT_ATOMS: atom_id res chain seq x y z
N MET A 1 46.50 -2.57 39.27
CA MET A 1 46.19 -3.13 37.93
C MET A 1 44.74 -3.60 37.80
N LYS A 2 44.35 -4.81 38.27
CA LYS A 2 43.01 -5.42 38.04
C LYS A 2 41.83 -4.45 38.30
N SER A 3 41.77 -3.84 39.48
CA SER A 3 40.70 -2.89 39.86
C SER A 3 40.66 -1.62 39.00
N VAL A 4 41.79 -1.17 38.46
CA VAL A 4 41.85 -0.01 37.54
C VAL A 4 41.19 -0.36 36.21
N PHE A 5 41.39 -1.58 35.72
CA PHE A 5 40.73 -2.08 34.51
C PHE A 5 39.20 -2.16 34.70
N VAL A 6 38.74 -2.60 35.88
CA VAL A 6 37.31 -2.64 36.23
C VAL A 6 36.72 -1.23 36.31
N VAL A 7 37.38 -0.27 36.96
CA VAL A 7 36.91 1.12 37.04
C VAL A 7 36.84 1.76 35.65
N LEU A 8 37.87 1.57 34.81
CA LEU A 8 37.91 2.12 33.45
C LEU A 8 36.82 1.48 32.57
N ALA A 9 36.60 0.17 32.69
CA ALA A 9 35.51 -0.54 32.01
C ALA A 9 34.11 -0.03 32.40
N LEU A 10 33.86 0.18 33.71
CA LEU A 10 32.59 0.73 34.19
C LEU A 10 32.38 2.18 33.73
N LEU A 11 33.43 2.99 33.68
CA LEU A 11 33.36 4.36 33.16
C LEU A 11 33.02 4.39 31.65
N VAL A 12 33.65 3.57 30.82
CA VAL A 12 33.28 3.50 29.38
C VAL A 12 31.88 2.95 29.15
N PHE A 13 31.43 1.99 29.99
CA PHE A 13 30.04 1.50 29.91
C PHE A 13 29.03 2.59 30.30
N SER A 14 29.34 3.41 31.32
CA SER A 14 28.45 4.47 31.80
C SER A 14 28.34 5.66 30.84
N ILE A 15 29.39 6.02 30.11
CA ILE A 15 29.35 7.11 29.11
C ILE A 15 28.82 6.66 27.74
N CYS A 16 28.91 5.37 27.41
CA CYS A 16 28.48 4.84 26.11
C CYS A 16 27.03 4.28 26.16
N GLY A 17 26.67 3.55 27.23
CA GLY A 17 25.36 2.90 27.36
C GLY A 17 24.21 3.82 27.79
N ALA A 18 24.48 5.10 28.03
CA ALA A 18 23.49 6.09 28.47
C ALA A 18 23.14 7.14 27.39
N VAL A 19 23.76 7.07 26.21
CA VAL A 19 23.24 7.77 25.03
C VAL A 19 22.07 6.94 24.52
N PRO A 20 20.81 7.42 24.59
CA PRO A 20 19.76 6.78 23.82
C PRO A 20 20.14 6.97 22.36
N VAL A 21 20.43 5.87 21.67
CA VAL A 21 20.37 5.84 20.22
C VAL A 21 18.89 5.94 19.87
N VAL A 22 18.35 7.15 19.99
CA VAL A 22 17.15 7.56 19.28
C VAL A 22 17.52 7.35 17.81
N PRO A 23 16.93 6.36 17.11
CA PRO A 23 17.09 6.36 15.66
C PRO A 23 16.56 7.70 15.19
N THR A 24 17.38 8.46 14.45
CA THR A 24 16.93 9.68 13.76
C THR A 24 15.62 9.32 13.09
N GLY A 25 14.53 10.07 13.35
CA GLY A 25 13.19 9.49 13.53
C GLY A 25 12.66 8.51 12.46
N CYS A 26 13.20 8.55 11.25
CA CYS A 26 12.90 7.67 10.13
C CYS A 26 14.00 6.61 9.91
N PRO A 27 13.65 5.36 9.56
CA PRO A 27 14.62 4.25 9.51
C PRO A 27 15.76 4.51 8.51
N ASN A 28 16.96 4.07 8.89
CA ASN A 28 18.21 4.18 8.12
C ASN A 28 18.53 5.61 7.62
N ASP A 29 18.10 6.65 8.34
CA ASP A 29 18.29 8.06 7.96
C ASP A 29 17.77 8.38 6.55
N CYS A 30 16.71 7.68 6.10
CA CYS A 30 16.21 7.73 4.72
C CYS A 30 17.29 7.48 3.65
N SER A 31 18.28 6.64 3.97
CA SER A 31 19.49 6.36 3.17
C SER A 31 20.33 7.59 2.83
N GLY A 32 20.11 8.72 3.51
CA GLY A 32 20.69 10.02 3.14
C GLY A 32 20.13 10.61 1.83
N VAL A 33 19.04 10.05 1.30
CA VAL A 33 18.44 10.40 -0.01
C VAL A 33 17.03 10.98 0.15
N GLY A 34 16.23 10.47 1.10
CA GLY A 34 14.90 10.98 1.41
C GLY A 34 14.90 12.08 2.48
N ILE A 35 13.77 12.79 2.61
CA ILE A 35 13.54 13.76 3.68
C ILE A 35 12.78 13.06 4.81
N CYS A 36 13.30 13.13 6.04
CA CYS A 36 12.62 12.59 7.22
C CYS A 36 11.60 13.60 7.78
N ILE A 37 10.33 13.22 7.89
CA ILE A 37 9.24 14.04 8.43
C ILE A 37 8.35 13.15 9.31
N ASP A 38 8.14 13.51 10.58
CA ASP A 38 7.26 12.79 11.53
C ASP A 38 7.46 11.25 11.54
N ASN A 39 8.73 10.82 11.55
CA ASN A 39 9.20 9.43 11.49
C ASN A 39 8.91 8.67 10.17
N VAL A 40 8.50 9.37 9.10
CA VAL A 40 8.26 8.84 7.76
C VAL A 40 9.27 9.41 6.76
N CYS A 41 9.85 8.55 5.91
CA CYS A 41 10.73 8.97 4.83
C CYS A 41 9.93 9.40 3.58
N HIS A 42 10.03 10.69 3.22
CA HIS A 42 9.61 11.19 1.92
C HIS A 42 10.74 10.98 0.90
N CYS A 43 10.64 9.91 0.11
CA CYS A 43 11.59 9.60 -0.95
C CYS A 43 11.40 10.49 -2.21
N PRO A 44 12.48 10.84 -2.93
CA PRO A 44 12.41 11.58 -4.21
C PRO A 44 11.78 10.74 -5.36
N PRO A 45 11.55 11.31 -6.58
CA PRO A 45 10.93 10.62 -7.73
C PRO A 45 11.93 9.96 -8.69
N GLY A 46 11.64 8.73 -9.13
CA GLY A 46 12.67 7.59 -9.18
C GLY A 46 13.78 5.99 -6.90
N TYR A 47 13.47 6.10 -5.56
CA TYR A 47 13.84 5.37 -4.35
C TYR A 47 12.54 5.07 -3.61
N ALA A 48 12.44 3.90 -3.01
CA ALA A 48 11.29 3.38 -2.29
C ALA A 48 11.76 2.46 -1.16
N GLY A 49 10.84 2.01 -0.31
CA GLY A 49 11.19 1.31 0.93
C GLY A 49 11.03 2.21 2.15
N GLU A 50 11.21 1.64 3.33
CA GLU A 50 10.91 2.32 4.59
C GLU A 50 11.93 3.44 4.86
N GLY A 51 13.18 3.23 4.44
CA GLY A 51 14.29 4.17 4.50
C GLY A 51 14.79 4.61 3.10
N CYS A 52 13.94 4.59 2.07
CA CYS A 52 14.29 4.92 0.68
C CYS A 52 15.43 4.07 0.08
N GLU A 53 15.61 2.84 0.54
CA GLU A 53 16.78 1.99 0.23
C GLU A 53 16.71 1.23 -1.12
N MET A 54 15.55 1.17 -1.79
CA MET A 54 15.32 0.38 -3.00
C MET A 54 15.05 1.27 -4.23
N THR A 55 15.82 1.14 -5.30
CA THR A 55 15.73 2.05 -6.46
C THR A 55 14.63 1.72 -7.47
N PHE A 56 14.24 2.76 -8.23
CA PHE A 56 13.29 2.72 -9.35
C PHE A 56 13.79 1.77 -10.43
N GLU A 57 15.07 1.87 -10.81
CA GLU A 57 15.76 0.98 -11.76
C GLU A 57 15.57 -0.50 -11.43
N GLU A 58 15.87 -0.92 -10.19
CA GLU A 58 15.79 -2.33 -9.78
C GLU A 58 14.33 -2.80 -9.73
N ARG A 59 13.42 -1.93 -9.27
CA ARG A 59 11.99 -2.19 -9.29
C ARG A 59 11.38 -2.19 -10.70
N ALA A 60 11.99 -1.51 -11.68
CA ALA A 60 11.56 -1.57 -13.07
C ALA A 60 11.89 -2.93 -13.71
N ALA A 61 13.02 -3.54 -13.36
CA ALA A 61 13.32 -4.92 -13.77
C ALA A 61 12.30 -5.93 -13.21
N ALA A 62 11.90 -5.79 -11.94
CA ALA A 62 10.89 -6.64 -11.30
C ALA A 62 9.45 -6.33 -11.73
N SER A 63 9.13 -5.05 -12.01
CA SER A 63 7.82 -4.57 -12.43
C SER A 63 7.64 -4.53 -13.95
N SER A 64 8.60 -5.07 -14.72
CA SER A 64 8.48 -5.26 -16.16
C SER A 64 7.40 -6.29 -16.54
N SER A 65 6.88 -7.03 -15.56
CA SER A 65 5.57 -7.69 -15.63
C SER A 65 4.46 -6.64 -15.69
N SER A 66 4.20 -6.11 -16.88
CA SER A 66 3.16 -5.10 -17.17
C SER A 66 1.72 -5.67 -17.11
N GLU A 67 1.48 -6.60 -16.18
CA GLU A 67 0.18 -7.19 -15.88
C GLU A 67 -0.42 -6.45 -14.67
N GLY A 68 -0.79 -5.18 -14.89
CA GLY A 68 -1.70 -4.50 -13.97
C GLY A 68 -2.99 -5.31 -13.84
N PRO A 69 -3.62 -5.36 -12.65
CA PRO A 69 -4.75 -6.25 -12.40
C PRO A 69 -5.86 -5.98 -13.42
N THR A 70 -6.15 -6.99 -14.25
CA THR A 70 -7.13 -6.89 -15.35
C THR A 70 -8.44 -6.31 -14.81
N PRO A 71 -8.94 -5.18 -15.34
CA PRO A 71 -10.10 -4.52 -14.77
C PRO A 71 -11.30 -5.47 -14.82
N THR A 72 -11.78 -5.88 -13.66
CA THR A 72 -12.94 -6.77 -13.53
C THR A 72 -14.10 -6.17 -14.34
N PRO A 73 -14.63 -6.88 -15.35
CA PRO A 73 -15.69 -6.31 -16.19
C PRO A 73 -16.89 -5.97 -15.31
N ALA A 74 -17.42 -4.75 -15.49
CA ALA A 74 -18.63 -4.33 -14.79
C ALA A 74 -19.78 -5.32 -15.09
N PRO A 75 -20.63 -5.65 -14.10
CA PRO A 75 -21.67 -6.65 -14.29
C PRO A 75 -22.65 -6.21 -15.38
N THR A 76 -22.72 -6.99 -16.47
CA THR A 76 -23.67 -6.76 -17.57
C THR A 76 -25.09 -6.72 -17.00
N PRO A 77 -25.86 -5.64 -17.22
CA PRO A 77 -27.25 -5.58 -16.79
C PRO A 77 -28.06 -6.75 -17.33
N ALA A 78 -28.86 -7.39 -16.48
CA ALA A 78 -29.79 -8.42 -16.92
C ALA A 78 -30.80 -7.83 -17.93
N PRO A 79 -31.18 -8.56 -18.99
CA PRO A 79 -32.11 -8.05 -19.99
C PRO A 79 -33.48 -7.79 -19.37
N THR A 80 -33.98 -6.56 -19.47
CA THR A 80 -35.34 -6.20 -19.06
C THR A 80 -36.36 -7.05 -19.83
N PRO A 81 -37.26 -7.79 -19.16
CA PRO A 81 -38.30 -8.54 -19.84
C PRO A 81 -39.20 -7.64 -20.70
N ALA A 82 -39.55 -8.10 -21.90
CA ALA A 82 -40.54 -7.44 -22.72
C ALA A 82 -41.93 -7.46 -22.02
N PRO A 83 -42.75 -6.41 -22.16
CA PRO A 83 -44.07 -6.37 -21.52
C PRO A 83 -45.00 -7.44 -22.09
N THR A 84 -45.58 -8.26 -21.22
CA THR A 84 -46.59 -9.25 -21.60
C THR A 84 -47.80 -8.55 -22.23
N PRO A 85 -48.26 -8.96 -23.43
CA PRO A 85 -49.48 -8.41 -24.03
C PRO A 85 -50.71 -8.61 -23.14
N ALA A 86 -51.61 -7.62 -23.12
CA ALA A 86 -52.91 -7.77 -22.46
C ALA A 86 -53.75 -8.84 -23.19
N PRO A 87 -54.59 -9.61 -22.47
CA PRO A 87 -55.43 -10.63 -23.08
C PRO A 87 -56.48 -9.99 -24.01
N THR A 88 -56.57 -10.50 -25.24
CA THR A 88 -57.60 -10.10 -26.20
C THR A 88 -59.00 -10.40 -25.63
N PRO A 89 -59.94 -9.44 -25.61
CA PRO A 89 -61.32 -9.70 -25.19
C PRO A 89 -61.98 -10.79 -26.05
N ALA A 90 -62.78 -11.64 -25.42
CA ALA A 90 -63.61 -12.61 -26.13
C ALA A 90 -64.65 -11.89 -27.01
N PRO A 91 -65.00 -12.42 -28.20
CA PRO A 91 -66.01 -11.82 -29.06
C PRO A 91 -67.38 -11.86 -28.39
N THR A 92 -68.06 -10.71 -28.32
CA THR A 92 -69.44 -10.61 -27.81
C THR A 92 -70.37 -11.47 -28.67
N PRO A 93 -71.19 -12.36 -28.08
CA PRO A 93 -72.20 -13.10 -28.84
C PRO A 93 -73.18 -12.18 -29.58
N ALA A 94 -73.54 -12.54 -30.80
CA ALA A 94 -74.60 -11.85 -31.53
C ALA A 94 -75.97 -12.10 -30.84
N PRO A 95 -76.90 -11.13 -30.87
CA PRO A 95 -78.23 -11.31 -30.28
C PRO A 95 -79.03 -12.34 -31.09
N THR A 96 -79.58 -13.33 -30.40
CA THR A 96 -80.53 -14.29 -30.98
C THR A 96 -81.89 -13.61 -31.21
N PRO A 97 -82.51 -13.75 -32.40
CA PRO A 97 -83.88 -13.28 -32.67
C PRO A 97 -84.95 -14.21 -32.09
#